data_AF-A0A2I2DP26-F1
#
_entry.id   AF-A0A2I2DP26-F1
#
_cell.length_a   1.000
_cell.length_b   1.000
_cell.length_c   1.000
_cell.angle_alpha   90.00
_cell.angle_beta   90.00
_cell.angle_gamma   90.00
#
_symmetry.space_group_name_H-M   'P 1'
#
loop_
_entity.id
_entity.type
_entity.pdbx_description
1 polymer ?
#
loop_
_entity_poly.entity_id
_entity_poly.type
_entity_poly.pdbx_seq_one_letter_code
_entity_poly.pdbx_strand_id
1 'polypeptide(L)'
;MFKNKNPYILSEVLSMHETCSNCGTKYKIEPSFFYGAMYVSYAVGIAFAVAAFVISFVFLKANINTVFISIVVTLIVFLPIIIRLSRNIWINIFMHYDKSLAKKN
;
A
#
# COMPACT_ATOMS: atom_id res chain seq x y z
N MET A 1 -6.43 11.23 -3.68
CA MET A 1 -5.09 11.13 -3.07
C MET A 1 -3.99 10.99 -4.12
N PHE A 2 -3.81 9.85 -4.78
CA PHE A 2 -2.78 9.70 -5.82
C PHE A 2 -3.12 10.48 -7.10
N LYS A 3 -2.10 10.97 -7.83
CA LYS A 3 -2.31 11.63 -9.13
C LYS A 3 -2.72 10.62 -10.19
N ASN A 4 -2.05 9.47 -10.20
CA ASN A 4 -2.36 8.37 -11.10
C ASN A 4 -3.08 7.23 -10.38
N LYS A 5 -4.18 6.73 -10.98
CA LYS A 5 -4.91 5.58 -10.45
C LYS A 5 -4.14 4.27 -10.62
N ASN A 6 -3.35 4.11 -11.69
CA ASN A 6 -2.63 2.87 -11.95
C ASN A 6 -1.36 2.79 -11.08
N PRO A 7 -1.21 1.75 -10.22
CA PRO A 7 -0.03 1.57 -9.37
C PRO A 7 1.22 1.13 -10.13
N TYR A 8 1.07 0.51 -11.31
CA TYR A 8 2.19 -0.03 -12.08
C TYR A 8 2.95 1.03 -12.89
N ILE A 9 2.48 2.28 -12.90
CA ILE A 9 3.23 3.41 -13.46
C ILE A 9 4.22 3.88 -12.38
N LEU A 10 5.41 3.28 -12.39
CA LEU A 10 6.41 3.41 -11.31
C LEU A 10 6.90 4.84 -11.10
N SER A 11 7.00 5.66 -12.16
CA SER A 11 7.37 7.07 -12.07
C SER A 11 6.40 7.89 -11.22
N GLU A 12 5.13 7.48 -11.18
CA GLU A 12 4.04 8.20 -10.53
C GLU A 12 3.47 7.46 -9.32
N VAL A 13 4.06 6.33 -8.92
CA VAL A 13 3.54 5.48 -7.84
C VAL A 13 3.43 6.21 -6.50
N LEU A 14 4.37 7.14 -6.26
CA LEU A 14 4.46 8.00 -5.08
C LEU A 14 3.81 9.38 -5.29
N SER A 15 3.38 9.68 -6.52
CA SER A 15 2.83 10.99 -6.87
C SER A 15 1.44 11.16 -6.27
N MET A 16 1.27 12.21 -5.46
CA MET A 16 0.03 12.49 -4.74
C MET A 16 -0.32 13.95 -4.88
N HIS A 17 -1.61 14.24 -4.79
CA HIS A 17 -2.11 15.60 -4.63
C HIS A 17 -1.68 16.13 -3.25
N GLU A 18 -1.50 17.44 -3.13
CA GLU A 18 -1.13 18.05 -1.83
C GLU A 18 -2.32 18.06 -0.86
N THR A 19 -3.50 18.37 -1.38
CA THR A 19 -4.76 18.45 -0.64
C THR A 19 -5.79 17.49 -1.22
N CYS A 20 -6.72 17.05 -0.37
CA CYS A 20 -7.91 16.34 -0.80
C CYS A 20 -8.85 17.31 -1.54
N SER A 21 -9.31 16.93 -2.73
CA SER A 21 -10.22 17.75 -3.53
C SER A 21 -11.62 17.89 -2.93
N ASN A 22 -12.02 16.98 -2.03
CA ASN A 22 -13.34 16.99 -1.40
C ASN A 22 -13.37 17.78 -0.08
N CYS A 23 -12.46 17.45 0.84
CA CYS A 23 -12.46 18.02 2.19
C CYS A 23 -11.36 19.06 2.43
N GLY A 24 -10.48 19.32 1.45
CA GLY A 24 -9.38 20.29 1.56
C GLY A 24 -8.22 19.86 2.48
N THR A 25 -8.31 18.71 3.16
CA THR A 25 -7.29 18.22 4.08
C THR A 25 -5.95 18.02 3.37
N LYS A 26 -4.86 18.58 3.90
CA LYS A 26 -3.50 18.33 3.43
C LYS A 26 -3.10 16.89 3.77
N TYR A 27 -2.71 16.11 2.77
CA TYR A 27 -2.30 14.72 2.98
C TYR A 27 -0.94 14.60 3.69
N LYS A 28 -0.07 15.60 3.54
CA LYS A 28 1.20 15.72 4.25
C LYS A 28 1.02 16.74 5.37
N ILE A 29 0.82 16.27 6.59
CA ILE A 29 0.73 17.13 7.79
C ILE A 29 2.11 17.71 8.10
N GLU A 30 3.14 16.86 8.03
CA GLU A 30 4.55 17.21 8.30
C GLU A 30 5.43 16.83 7.10
N PRO A 31 6.55 17.55 6.86
CA PRO A 31 7.61 17.05 5.99
C PRO A 31 8.03 15.67 6.51
N SER A 32 8.14 14.68 5.61
CA SER A 32 8.47 13.28 5.97
C SER A 32 7.38 12.46 6.69
N PHE A 33 6.12 12.92 6.77
CA PHE A 33 5.01 12.16 7.38
C PHE A 33 4.89 10.68 6.92
N PHE A 34 5.22 10.38 5.66
CA PHE A 34 5.13 9.03 5.11
C PHE A 34 6.33 8.11 5.40
N TYR A 35 7.31 8.54 6.18
CA TYR A 35 8.38 7.62 6.65
C TYR A 35 7.79 6.49 7.48
N GLY A 36 6.77 6.76 8.30
CA GLY A 36 6.07 5.73 9.06
C GLY A 36 5.37 4.68 8.18
N ALA A 37 4.86 5.10 7.02
CA ALA A 37 4.26 4.18 6.04
C ALA A 37 5.26 3.15 5.47
N MET A 38 6.57 3.40 5.59
CA MET A 38 7.60 2.41 5.26
C MET A 38 7.58 1.22 6.22
N TYR A 39 7.38 1.45 7.53
CA TYR A 39 7.23 0.36 8.51
C TYR A 39 5.95 -0.44 8.28
N VAL A 40 4.85 0.24 7.92
CA VAL A 40 3.60 -0.45 7.52
C VAL A 40 3.82 -1.32 6.28
N SER A 41 4.66 -0.88 5.34
CA SER A 41 5.00 -1.67 4.14
C SER A 41 5.67 -2.98 4.46
N TYR A 42 6.43 -3.06 5.56
CA TYR A 42 7.02 -4.31 6.01
C TYR A 42 5.94 -5.30 6.47
N ALA A 43 5.00 -4.86 7.32
CA ALA A 43 3.90 -5.71 7.79
C ALA A 43 2.99 -6.17 6.64
N VAL A 44 2.67 -5.26 5.71
CA VAL A 44 1.89 -5.60 4.51
C VAL A 44 2.66 -6.57 3.61
N GLY A 45 3.97 -6.36 3.40
CA GLY A 45 4.81 -7.27 2.64
C GLY A 45 4.85 -8.68 3.23
N ILE A 46 4.95 -8.80 4.56
CA ILE A 46 4.85 -10.09 5.25
C ILE A 46 3.50 -10.75 4.97
N ALA A 47 2.39 -10.01 5.03
CA ALA A 47 1.07 -10.57 4.74
C ALA A 47 0.98 -11.15 3.31
N PHE A 48 1.54 -10.45 2.31
CA PHE A 48 1.63 -10.96 0.95
C PHE A 48 2.54 -12.19 0.83
N ALA A 49 3.69 -12.19 1.50
CA ALA A 49 4.62 -13.32 1.49
C ALA A 49 3.99 -14.57 2.13
N VAL A 50 3.31 -14.41 3.26
CA VAL A 50 2.58 -15.50 3.95
C VAL A 50 1.45 -16.02 3.07
N ALA A 51 0.68 -15.14 2.42
CA ALA A 51 -0.36 -15.56 1.48
C ALA A 51 0.23 -16.37 0.31
N ALA A 52 1.32 -15.91 -0.30
CA ALA A 52 2.00 -16.64 -1.37
C ALA A 52 2.55 -17.99 -0.90
N PHE A 53 3.10 -18.06 0.31
CA PHE A 53 3.56 -19.31 0.92
C PHE A 53 2.39 -20.27 1.13
N VAL A 54 1.29 -19.82 1.74
CA VAL A 54 0.12 -20.68 2.01
C VAL A 54 -0.47 -21.21 0.71
N ILE A 55 -0.62 -20.37 -0.31
CA ILE A 55 -1.13 -20.79 -1.63
C ILE A 55 -0.21 -21.83 -2.28
N SER A 56 1.09 -21.56 -2.33
CA SER A 56 2.04 -22.44 -3.03
C SER A 56 2.35 -23.73 -2.27
N PHE A 57 2.50 -23.67 -0.95
CA PHE A 57 2.88 -24.82 -0.13
C PHE A 57 1.68 -25.66 0.32
N VAL A 58 0.60 -25.03 0.81
CA VAL A 58 -0.54 -25.77 1.37
C VAL A 58 -1.50 -26.24 0.29
N PHE A 59 -1.87 -25.36 -0.65
CA PHE A 59 -2.86 -25.69 -1.68
C PHE A 59 -2.24 -26.40 -2.89
N LEU A 60 -1.11 -25.89 -3.39
CA LEU A 60 -0.46 -26.43 -4.59
C LEU A 60 0.56 -27.54 -4.28
N LYS A 61 0.92 -27.75 -3.00
CA LYS A 61 1.92 -28.73 -2.56
C LYS A 61 3.23 -28.64 -3.35
N ALA A 62 3.62 -27.41 -3.70
CA ALA A 62 4.78 -27.17 -4.54
C ALA A 62 6.08 -27.46 -3.78
N ASN A 63 7.15 -27.77 -4.53
CA ASN A 63 8.48 -27.96 -3.96
C ASN A 63 9.03 -26.66 -3.37
N ILE A 64 9.97 -26.77 -2.43
CA ILE A 64 10.57 -25.65 -1.70
C ILE A 64 11.10 -24.54 -2.63
N ASN A 65 11.74 -24.91 -3.74
CA ASN A 65 12.26 -23.97 -4.73
C ASN A 65 11.13 -23.17 -5.41
N THR A 66 10.04 -23.85 -5.76
CA THR A 66 8.87 -23.22 -6.39
C THR A 66 8.14 -22.29 -5.42
N VAL A 67 8.01 -22.68 -4.15
CA VAL A 67 7.45 -21.84 -3.09
C VAL A 67 8.28 -20.57 -2.92
N PHE A 68 9.60 -20.70 -2.86
CA PHE A 68 10.49 -19.55 -2.75
C PHE A 68 10.37 -18.59 -3.93
N ILE A 69 10.39 -19.12 -5.16
CA ILE A 69 10.18 -18.33 -6.38
C ILE A 69 8.81 -17.64 -6.34
N SER A 70 7.76 -18.34 -5.92
CA SER A 70 6.41 -17.77 -5.82
C SER A 70 6.35 -16.56 -4.88
N ILE A 71 7.03 -16.64 -3.72
CA ILE A 71 7.09 -15.51 -2.77
C ILE A 71 7.83 -14.33 -3.39
N VAL A 72 9.00 -14.55 -3.97
CA VAL A 72 9.81 -13.49 -4.59
C VAL A 72 9.04 -12.80 -5.74
N VAL A 73 8.44 -13.59 -6.63
CA VAL A 73 7.62 -13.07 -7.73
C VAL A 73 6.44 -12.27 -7.20
N THR A 74 5.75 -12.77 -6.18
CA THR A 74 4.63 -12.05 -5.55
C THR A 74 5.09 -10.69 -5.00
N LEU A 75 6.19 -10.65 -4.25
CA LEU A 75 6.68 -9.39 -3.68
C LEU A 75 7.09 -8.37 -4.76
N ILE A 76 7.71 -8.81 -5.86
CA ILE A 76 8.09 -7.93 -6.97
C ILE A 76 6.86 -7.40 -7.70
N VAL A 77 5.92 -8.28 -8.05
CA VAL A 77 4.71 -7.92 -8.80
C VAL A 77 3.80 -7.01 -7.98
N PHE A 78 3.67 -7.27 -6.68
CA PHE A 78 2.81 -6.49 -5.79
C PHE A 78 3.53 -5.32 -5.11
N LEU A 79 4.82 -5.09 -5.36
CA LEU A 79 5.59 -3.97 -4.80
C LEU A 79 4.87 -2.61 -4.91
N PRO A 80 4.39 -2.16 -6.10
CA PRO A 80 3.72 -0.86 -6.19
C PRO A 80 2.40 -0.81 -5.40
N ILE A 81 1.72 -1.96 -5.26
CA ILE A 81 0.49 -2.09 -4.49
C ILE A 81 0.79 -2.00 -2.99
N ILE A 82 1.80 -2.72 -2.51
CA ILE A 82 2.24 -2.71 -1.11
C ILE A 82 2.56 -1.28 -0.68
N ILE A 83 3.33 -0.53 -1.49
CA ILE A 83 3.70 0.86 -1.19
C ILE A 83 2.47 1.77 -1.08
N ARG A 84 1.50 1.65 -2.01
CA ARG A 84 0.28 2.48 -1.96
C ARG A 84 -0.65 2.10 -0.82
N LEU A 85 -0.84 0.81 -0.59
CA LEU A 85 -1.71 0.31 0.47
C LEU A 85 -1.18 0.76 1.84
N SER A 86 0.13 0.68 2.03
CA SER A 86 0.77 1.09 3.28
C SER A 86 0.61 2.57 3.57
N ARG A 87 0.65 3.42 2.53
CA ARG A 87 0.36 4.86 2.66
C ARG A 87 -1.11 5.14 2.98
N ASN A 88 -2.03 4.38 2.40
CA ASN A 88 -3.45 4.49 2.72
C ASN A 88 -3.74 4.06 4.17
N ILE A 89 -3.18 2.92 4.60
CA ILE A 89 -3.30 2.43 5.98
C ILE A 89 -2.71 3.46 6.95
N TRP A 90 -1.52 3.98 6.66
CA TRP A 90 -0.88 5.00 7.49
C TRP A 90 -1.77 6.24 7.65
N ILE A 91 -2.30 6.79 6.55
CA ILE A 91 -3.22 7.94 6.66
C ILE A 91 -4.45 7.58 7.47
N ASN A 92 -5.02 6.39 7.30
CA ASN A 92 -6.21 5.98 8.04
C ASN A 92 -5.98 5.89 9.56
N ILE A 93 -4.77 5.54 9.98
CA ILE A 93 -4.38 5.50 11.40
C ILE A 93 -4.32 6.91 12.01
N PHE A 94 -3.82 7.91 11.27
CA PHE A 94 -3.60 9.27 11.77
C PHE A 94 -4.73 10.24 11.47
N MET A 95 -5.48 9.99 10.39
CA MET A 95 -6.65 10.76 9.99
C MET A 95 -7.86 9.84 10.03
N HIS A 96 -8.61 9.91 11.12
CA HIS A 96 -9.90 9.25 11.19
C HIS A 96 -10.87 9.91 10.22
N TYR A 97 -11.68 9.07 9.58
CA TYR A 97 -12.70 9.51 8.65
C TYR A 97 -13.80 10.26 9.41
N ASP A 98 -13.89 11.57 9.16
CA ASP A 98 -14.98 12.40 9.65
C ASP A 98 -16.05 12.57 8.55
N LYS A 99 -17.22 12.00 8.79
CA LYS A 99 -18.38 12.09 7.89
C LYS A 99 -18.87 13.54 7.71
N SER A 100 -18.65 14.42 8.67
CA SER A 100 -19.06 15.83 8.59
C SER A 100 -18.24 16.59 7.55
N LEU A 101 -16.94 16.27 7.43
CA LEU A 101 -16.03 16.85 6.44
C LEU A 101 -16.27 16.32 5.01
N ALA A 102 -17.00 15.20 4.88
CA ALA A 102 -17.38 14.66 3.58
C ALA A 102 -18.52 15.46 2.92
N LYS A 103 -19.27 16.26 3.69
CA LYS A 103 -20.28 17.20 3.18
C LYS A 103 -19.64 18.55 2.87
N LYS A 104 -19.02 18.66 1.71
CA LYS A 104 -19.00 19.95 1.02
C LYS A 104 -19.13 19.71 -0.49
N ASN A 105 -20.27 20.18 -1.00
CA ASN A 105 -20.88 19.99 -2.31
C ASN A 105 -21.71 18.72 -2.45
#